data_AF-A0A9E5IL05-F1
#
_entry.id   AF-A0A9E5IL05-F1
#
_cell.length_a   1.000
_cell.length_b   1.000
_cell.length_c   1.000
_cell.angle_alpha   90.00
_cell.angle_beta   90.00
_cell.angle_gamma   90.00
#
_symmetry.space_group_name_H-M   'P 1'
#
loop_
_entity.id
_entity.type
_entity.pdbx_description
1 polymer ?
#
loop_
_entity_poly.entity_id
_entity_poly.type
_entity_poly.pdbx_seq_one_letter_code
_entity_poly.pdbx_strand_id
1 'polypeptide(L)'
;MRYAYLTLLFVVVSAVSILGFRGSLTQRTPLEIFPDMDHQPKYKPQAESAFFADRRTDRPTPAGVVPYGRTALASDAKFLGADDHLYRGLAADGTPARGFPAGITVDAKLLERGQLKYTIYCVPCHGAVGDGNGITKQYGMGATPSYHDDRLRSTPEGDIFHTITAGKGNMLSYADKLEPADRWAVIAYVRALQRAQTGTSADVVPAHKSELGLK
;
A
#
# COMPACT_ATOMS: atom_id res chain seq x y z
N MET A 1 -27.95 -33.97 -59.60
CA MET A 1 -27.76 -34.40 -58.19
C MET A 1 -26.28 -34.48 -57.81
N ARG A 2 -25.46 -35.36 -58.42
CA ARG A 2 -24.03 -35.53 -58.07
C ARG A 2 -23.20 -34.23 -58.06
N TYR A 3 -23.35 -33.37 -59.06
CA TYR A 3 -22.61 -32.11 -59.14
C TYR A 3 -23.03 -31.07 -58.10
N ALA A 4 -24.32 -31.06 -57.70
CA ALA A 4 -24.83 -30.14 -56.69
C ALA A 4 -24.21 -30.41 -55.30
N TYR A 5 -24.00 -31.69 -54.96
CA TYR A 5 -23.33 -32.08 -53.72
C TYR A 5 -21.84 -31.72 -53.73
N LEU A 6 -21.17 -31.86 -54.88
CA LEU A 6 -19.75 -31.48 -55.02
C LEU A 6 -19.56 -29.95 -54.94
N THR A 7 -20.43 -29.17 -55.57
CA THR A 7 -20.38 -27.70 -55.46
C THR A 7 -20.68 -27.23 -54.04
N LEU A 8 -21.66 -27.84 -53.36
CA LEU A 8 -21.97 -27.50 -51.96
C LEU A 8 -20.79 -27.83 -51.03
N LEU A 9 -20.19 -29.01 -51.19
CA LEU A 9 -19.02 -29.41 -50.41
C LEU A 9 -17.86 -28.44 -50.60
N PHE A 10 -17.58 -28.04 -51.85
CA PHE A 10 -16.53 -27.07 -52.15
C PHE A 10 -16.81 -25.73 -51.45
N VAL A 11 -18.03 -25.20 -51.54
CA VAL A 11 -18.42 -23.95 -50.88
C VAL A 11 -18.26 -24.03 -49.35
N VAL A 12 -18.66 -25.14 -48.73
CA VAL A 12 -18.53 -25.32 -47.27
C VAL A 12 -17.06 -25.39 -46.85
N VAL A 13 -16.24 -26.16 -47.57
CA VAL A 13 -14.79 -26.27 -47.27
C VAL A 13 -14.11 -24.92 -47.46
N SER A 14 -14.37 -24.22 -48.57
CA SER A 14 -13.82 -22.89 -48.80
C SER A 14 -14.26 -21.89 -47.72
N ALA A 15 -15.54 -21.91 -47.31
CA ALA A 15 -16.04 -21.02 -46.26
C ALA A 15 -15.37 -21.27 -44.90
N VAL A 16 -15.21 -22.53 -44.49
CA VAL A 16 -14.54 -22.90 -43.24
C VAL A 16 -13.04 -22.58 -43.29
N SER A 17 -12.37 -22.83 -44.42
CA SER A 17 -10.95 -22.50 -44.58
C SER A 17 -10.67 -21.00 -44.59
N ILE A 18 -11.56 -20.19 -45.18
CA ILE A 18 -11.40 -18.71 -45.25
C ILE A 18 -11.79 -18.04 -43.93
N LEU A 19 -12.89 -18.45 -43.31
CA LEU A 19 -13.40 -17.81 -42.09
C LEU A 19 -12.77 -18.37 -40.80
N GLY A 20 -12.12 -19.54 -40.89
CA GLY A 20 -11.53 -20.22 -39.75
C GLY A 20 -12.54 -20.65 -38.69
N PHE A 21 -12.05 -21.22 -37.60
CA PHE A 21 -12.86 -21.48 -36.41
C PHE A 21 -12.99 -20.18 -35.61
N ARG A 22 -14.20 -19.64 -35.54
CA ARG A 22 -14.50 -18.46 -34.71
C ARG A 22 -14.39 -18.83 -33.22
N GLY A 23 -13.84 -17.92 -32.42
CA GLY A 23 -13.74 -18.07 -30.96
C GLY A 23 -12.43 -18.68 -30.44
N SER A 24 -11.38 -18.78 -31.26
CA SER A 24 -10.05 -19.18 -30.76
C SER A 24 -9.49 -18.14 -29.79
N LEU A 25 -9.05 -18.58 -28.61
CA LEU A 25 -8.31 -17.73 -27.68
C LEU A 25 -6.88 -17.51 -28.22
N THR A 26 -6.40 -16.27 -28.13
CA THR A 26 -5.02 -15.89 -28.49
C THR A 26 -4.34 -15.21 -27.31
N GLN A 27 -3.03 -15.40 -27.19
CA GLN A 27 -2.19 -14.66 -26.22
C GLN A 27 -1.63 -13.36 -26.80
N ARG A 28 -1.81 -13.13 -28.12
CA ARG A 28 -1.40 -11.86 -28.74
C ARG A 28 -2.37 -10.76 -28.36
N THR A 29 -1.90 -9.52 -28.45
CA THR A 29 -2.75 -8.34 -28.32
C THR A 29 -3.97 -8.48 -29.24
N PRO A 30 -5.19 -8.24 -28.73
CA PRO A 30 -6.39 -8.28 -29.55
C PRO A 30 -6.29 -7.35 -30.76
N LEU A 31 -6.97 -7.72 -31.85
CA LEU A 31 -7.07 -6.88 -33.03
C LEU A 31 -8.00 -5.70 -32.73
N GLU A 32 -7.46 -4.49 -32.80
CA GLU A 32 -8.21 -3.25 -32.66
C GLU A 32 -8.73 -2.83 -34.05
N ILE A 33 -10.05 -2.91 -34.27
CA ILE A 33 -10.66 -2.61 -35.59
C ILE A 33 -10.70 -1.10 -35.84
N PHE A 34 -10.95 -0.29 -34.81
CA PHE A 34 -11.04 1.17 -34.89
C PHE A 34 -10.30 1.85 -33.73
N PRO A 35 -8.96 1.88 -33.73
CA PRO A 35 -8.17 2.36 -32.58
C PRO A 35 -8.03 3.89 -32.47
N ASP A 36 -8.90 4.67 -33.13
CA ASP A 36 -8.75 6.12 -33.36
C ASP A 36 -8.55 6.95 -32.07
N MET A 37 -9.06 6.48 -30.93
CA MET A 37 -8.86 7.13 -29.62
C MET A 37 -8.45 6.16 -28.50
N ASP A 38 -8.07 4.93 -28.84
CA ASP A 38 -7.57 3.95 -27.87
C ASP A 38 -6.17 4.35 -27.39
N HIS A 39 -5.34 4.79 -28.35
CA HIS A 39 -3.97 5.28 -28.14
C HIS A 39 -3.88 6.76 -28.50
N GLN A 40 -4.14 7.61 -27.52
CA GLN A 40 -4.13 9.06 -27.71
C GLN A 40 -2.70 9.63 -27.70
N PRO A 41 -2.42 10.74 -28.40
CA PRO A 41 -1.12 11.43 -28.38
C PRO A 41 -0.90 12.24 -27.09
N LYS A 42 -1.18 11.61 -25.93
CA LYS A 42 -0.94 12.15 -24.60
C LYS A 42 -0.45 11.02 -23.69
N TYR A 43 0.39 11.36 -22.73
CA TYR A 43 0.87 10.40 -21.76
C TYR A 43 -0.14 10.21 -20.63
N LYS A 44 -0.40 8.94 -20.28
CA LYS A 44 -1.12 8.55 -19.06
C LYS A 44 -0.10 8.37 -17.92
N PRO A 45 -0.53 8.38 -16.64
CA PRO A 45 0.35 8.00 -15.54
C PRO A 45 0.99 6.63 -15.80
N GLN A 46 2.27 6.47 -15.47
CA GLN A 46 3.05 5.24 -15.70
C GLN A 46 3.17 4.79 -17.16
N ALA A 47 2.96 5.69 -18.13
CA ALA A 47 3.15 5.38 -19.54
C ALA A 47 4.63 5.42 -19.96
N GLU A 48 4.95 4.74 -21.07
CA GLU A 48 6.26 4.80 -21.70
C GLU A 48 6.44 6.11 -22.49
N SER A 49 7.67 6.63 -22.52
CA SER A 49 8.07 7.77 -23.35
C SER A 49 9.33 7.45 -24.14
N ALA A 50 9.34 7.73 -25.44
CA ALA A 50 10.55 7.60 -26.26
C ALA A 50 11.52 8.79 -26.11
N PHE A 51 11.10 9.87 -25.43
CA PHE A 51 11.89 11.10 -25.31
C PHE A 51 12.97 11.01 -24.22
N PHE A 52 12.68 10.37 -23.09
CA PHE A 52 13.61 10.25 -21.96
C PHE A 52 14.39 8.94 -22.00
N ALA A 53 15.66 8.96 -21.57
CA ALA A 53 16.55 7.80 -21.60
C ALA A 53 16.06 6.61 -20.74
N ASP A 54 15.34 6.87 -19.65
CA ASP A 54 14.74 5.86 -18.77
C ASP A 54 13.36 5.39 -19.22
N ARG A 55 12.88 5.90 -20.36
CA ARG A 55 11.58 5.64 -20.99
C ARG A 55 10.36 5.93 -20.11
N ARG A 56 10.51 6.69 -19.02
CA ARG A 56 9.42 7.02 -18.10
C ARG A 56 8.80 8.37 -18.42
N THR A 57 7.48 8.42 -18.45
CA THR A 57 6.71 9.67 -18.50
C THR A 57 6.70 10.38 -17.14
N ASP A 58 6.52 9.62 -16.06
CA ASP A 58 6.54 10.15 -14.69
C ASP A 58 7.97 10.57 -14.30
N ARG A 59 8.21 11.89 -14.31
CA ARG A 59 9.50 12.47 -13.92
C ARG A 59 9.59 12.65 -12.41
N PRO A 60 10.76 12.38 -11.80
CA PRO A 60 10.96 12.67 -10.38
C PRO A 60 10.86 14.18 -10.15
N THR A 61 10.28 14.56 -9.01
CA THR A 61 10.26 15.94 -8.55
C THR A 61 11.69 16.41 -8.25
N PRO A 62 12.08 17.63 -8.68
CA PRO A 62 13.37 18.21 -8.29
C PRO A 62 13.54 18.26 -6.77
N ALA A 63 14.78 18.14 -6.30
CA ALA A 63 15.09 18.18 -4.89
C ALA A 63 14.71 19.55 -4.26
N GLY A 64 14.18 19.52 -3.04
CA GLY A 64 13.81 20.73 -2.28
C GLY A 64 12.47 21.37 -2.67
N VAL A 65 11.73 20.80 -3.62
CA VAL A 65 10.40 21.30 -3.98
C VAL A 65 9.39 20.94 -2.89
N VAL A 66 8.67 21.96 -2.40
CA VAL A 66 7.57 21.81 -1.45
C VAL A 66 6.25 22.05 -2.17
N PRO A 67 5.26 21.14 -2.06
CA PRO A 67 3.97 21.36 -2.69
C PRO A 67 3.20 22.47 -1.98
N TYR A 68 2.66 23.42 -2.75
CA TYR A 68 1.96 24.60 -2.22
C TYR A 68 0.56 24.25 -1.69
N GLY A 69 -0.22 23.48 -2.47
CA GLY A 69 -1.57 23.09 -2.14
C GLY A 69 -2.22 22.33 -3.29
N ARG A 70 -3.50 21.96 -3.15
CA ARG A 70 -4.26 21.28 -4.21
C ARG A 70 -4.45 22.15 -5.45
N THR A 71 -4.46 23.48 -5.27
CA THR A 71 -4.57 24.45 -6.36
C THR A 71 -3.47 25.50 -6.22
N ALA A 72 -3.19 26.21 -7.31
CA ALA A 72 -2.22 27.32 -7.29
C ALA A 72 -2.73 28.57 -6.54
N LEU A 73 -4.01 28.59 -6.13
CA LEU A 73 -4.68 29.80 -5.62
C LEU A 73 -4.60 29.95 -4.10
N ALA A 74 -4.38 28.87 -3.36
CA ALA A 74 -4.28 28.91 -1.91
C ALA A 74 -3.35 27.81 -1.39
N SER A 75 -2.52 28.16 -0.41
CA SER A 75 -1.68 27.21 0.29
C SER A 75 -2.53 26.30 1.17
N ASP A 76 -2.09 25.05 1.31
CA ASP A 76 -2.73 24.07 2.18
C ASP A 76 -1.68 23.52 3.16
N ALA A 77 -1.95 23.69 4.46
CA ALA A 77 -1.07 23.26 5.54
C ALA A 77 -0.74 21.75 5.49
N LYS A 78 -1.64 20.92 4.91
CA LYS A 78 -1.38 19.50 4.68
C LYS A 78 -0.25 19.27 3.67
N PHE A 79 -0.20 20.06 2.61
CA PHE A 79 0.83 19.94 1.57
C PHE A 79 2.16 20.55 2.04
N LEU A 80 2.10 21.64 2.79
CA LEU A 80 3.29 22.25 3.39
C LEU A 80 3.93 21.40 4.49
N GLY A 81 3.19 20.43 5.05
CA GLY A 81 3.68 19.59 6.14
C GLY A 81 3.97 20.40 7.41
N ALA A 82 3.13 21.38 7.73
CA ALA A 82 3.40 22.37 8.77
C ALA A 82 3.40 21.81 10.21
N ASP A 83 2.74 20.68 10.45
CA ASP A 83 2.70 19.99 11.73
C ASP A 83 3.83 18.94 11.81
N ASP A 84 4.92 19.29 12.49
CA ASP A 84 6.09 18.42 12.64
C ASP A 84 5.77 17.12 13.39
N HIS A 85 4.82 17.12 14.32
CA HIS A 85 4.42 15.89 15.01
C HIS A 85 3.69 14.99 14.02
N LEU A 86 2.72 15.51 13.25
CA LEU A 86 1.96 14.71 12.30
C LEU A 86 2.78 14.21 11.10
N TYR A 87 3.63 15.06 10.52
CA TYR A 87 4.33 14.76 9.26
C TYR A 87 5.75 14.24 9.43
N ARG A 88 6.41 14.52 10.56
CA ARG A 88 7.79 14.10 10.82
C ARG A 88 7.94 13.23 12.06
N GLY A 89 6.94 13.17 12.94
CA GLY A 89 7.01 12.42 14.19
C GLY A 89 7.88 13.11 15.25
N LEU A 90 8.08 14.42 15.14
CA LEU A 90 8.94 15.18 16.05
C LEU A 90 8.11 15.97 17.06
N ALA A 91 8.59 16.08 18.28
CA ALA A 91 8.07 17.00 19.29
C ALA A 91 8.58 18.43 19.02
N ALA A 92 8.05 19.41 19.76
CA ALA A 92 8.41 20.82 19.60
C ALA A 92 9.91 21.12 19.83
N ASP A 93 10.62 20.25 20.55
CA ASP A 93 12.06 20.35 20.80
C ASP A 93 12.92 19.63 19.74
N GLY A 94 12.29 19.05 18.71
CA GLY A 94 12.96 18.30 17.65
C GLY A 94 13.32 16.86 18.00
N THR A 95 12.96 16.37 19.20
CA THR A 95 13.15 14.97 19.58
C THR A 95 12.00 14.09 19.05
N PRO A 96 12.18 12.77 18.93
CA PRO A 96 11.10 11.86 18.55
C PRO A 96 9.92 11.96 19.53
N ALA A 97 8.75 12.31 19.02
CA ALA A 97 7.58 12.54 19.87
C ALA A 97 7.10 11.25 20.55
N ARG A 98 6.67 11.38 21.80
CA ARG A 98 5.91 10.33 22.51
C ARG A 98 4.43 10.66 22.45
N GLY A 99 3.62 9.66 22.13
CA GLY A 99 2.17 9.79 21.93
C GLY A 99 1.78 10.20 20.50
N PHE A 100 0.47 10.41 20.32
CA PHE A 100 -0.14 10.72 19.03
C PHE A 100 -0.31 12.23 18.83
N PRO A 101 -0.20 12.73 17.58
CA PRO A 101 -0.42 14.14 17.28
C PRO A 101 -1.86 14.56 17.57
N ALA A 102 -2.07 15.83 17.93
CA ALA A 102 -3.37 16.34 18.37
C ALA A 102 -4.50 16.16 17.35
N GLY A 103 -4.18 16.11 16.04
CA GLY A 103 -5.14 15.86 14.98
C GLY A 103 -5.56 14.39 14.79
N ILE A 104 -4.98 13.44 15.53
CA ILE A 104 -5.27 12.01 15.43
C ILE A 104 -5.96 11.54 16.71
N THR A 105 -7.24 11.19 16.57
CA THR A 105 -8.00 10.55 17.65
C THR A 105 -7.80 9.04 17.61
N VAL A 106 -7.34 8.45 18.71
CA VAL A 106 -7.15 6.99 18.83
C VAL A 106 -8.46 6.34 19.24
N ASP A 107 -9.25 5.94 18.24
CA ASP A 107 -10.52 5.24 18.39
C ASP A 107 -10.52 3.87 17.68
N ALA A 108 -11.64 3.15 17.77
CA ALA A 108 -11.80 1.85 17.11
C ALA A 108 -11.62 1.94 15.59
N LYS A 109 -12.07 3.03 14.96
CA LYS A 109 -11.95 3.25 13.52
C LYS A 109 -10.49 3.43 13.10
N LEU A 110 -9.69 4.17 13.87
CA LEU A 110 -8.26 4.30 13.64
C LEU A 110 -7.57 2.94 13.79
N LEU A 111 -7.94 2.15 14.80
CA LEU A 111 -7.37 0.82 15.01
C LEU A 111 -7.72 -0.16 13.88
N GLU A 112 -8.95 -0.18 13.39
CA GLU A 112 -9.36 -0.97 12.22
C GLU A 112 -8.59 -0.56 10.96
N ARG A 113 -8.45 0.76 10.75
CA ARG A 113 -7.64 1.31 9.65
C ARG A 113 -6.18 0.89 9.77
N GLY A 114 -5.64 0.95 10.99
CA GLY A 114 -4.29 0.54 11.33
C GLY A 114 -4.06 -0.94 11.08
N GLN A 115 -4.99 -1.80 11.52
CA GLN A 115 -4.97 -3.24 11.28
C GLN A 115 -4.96 -3.55 9.79
N LEU A 116 -5.86 -2.93 9.01
CA LEU A 116 -5.91 -3.13 7.56
C LEU A 116 -4.57 -2.80 6.90
N LYS A 117 -3.99 -1.65 7.23
CA LYS A 117 -2.71 -1.21 6.66
C LYS A 117 -1.55 -2.07 7.13
N TYR A 118 -1.53 -2.45 8.40
CA TYR A 118 -0.56 -3.38 8.96
C TYR A 118 -0.61 -4.73 8.23
N THR A 119 -1.80 -5.28 8.01
CA THR A 119 -1.99 -6.55 7.29
C THR A 119 -1.49 -6.48 5.85
N ILE A 120 -1.71 -5.36 5.16
CA ILE A 120 -1.27 -5.20 3.76
C ILE A 120 0.25 -5.03 3.66
N TYR A 121 0.86 -4.19 4.51
CA TYR A 121 2.25 -3.74 4.30
C TYR A 121 3.26 -4.30 5.28
N CYS A 122 2.85 -4.67 6.50
CA CYS A 122 3.78 -5.01 7.59
C CYS A 122 3.82 -6.52 7.89
N VAL A 123 2.66 -7.19 7.84
CA VAL A 123 2.53 -8.63 8.14
C VAL A 123 3.48 -9.53 7.34
N PRO A 124 3.74 -9.29 6.03
CA PRO A 124 4.64 -10.17 5.28
C PRO A 124 6.02 -10.35 5.91
N CYS A 125 6.52 -9.32 6.62
CA CYS A 125 7.81 -9.37 7.31
C CYS A 125 7.68 -9.52 8.83
N HIS A 126 6.79 -8.74 9.46
CA HIS A 126 6.68 -8.66 10.93
C HIS A 126 5.72 -9.70 11.55
N GLY A 127 4.98 -10.45 10.74
CA GLY A 127 4.01 -11.46 11.20
C GLY A 127 2.67 -10.85 11.65
N ALA A 128 1.62 -11.67 11.67
CA ALA A 128 0.26 -11.23 12.03
C ALA A 128 0.17 -10.69 13.46
N VAL A 129 0.95 -11.26 14.37
CA VAL A 129 1.01 -10.89 15.79
C VAL A 129 2.20 -10.01 16.14
N GLY A 130 3.00 -9.58 15.15
CA GLY A 130 4.15 -8.70 15.38
C GLY A 130 5.38 -9.38 16.00
N ASP A 131 5.51 -10.69 15.86
CA ASP A 131 6.59 -11.51 16.44
C ASP A 131 7.84 -11.61 15.55
N GLY A 132 7.85 -10.95 14.38
CA GLY A 132 8.95 -11.02 13.42
C GLY A 132 8.96 -12.31 12.59
N ASN A 133 7.92 -13.15 12.69
CA ASN A 133 7.80 -14.41 11.94
C ASN A 133 6.88 -14.27 10.73
N GLY A 134 7.07 -13.20 9.94
CA GLY A 134 6.38 -13.06 8.65
C GLY A 134 6.80 -14.12 7.62
N ILE A 135 5.99 -14.28 6.57
CA ILE A 135 6.25 -15.25 5.50
C ILE A 135 7.62 -15.07 4.84
N THR A 136 8.15 -13.84 4.78
CA THR A 136 9.46 -13.54 4.19
C THR A 136 10.63 -14.18 4.96
N LYS A 137 10.44 -14.57 6.22
CA LYS A 137 11.45 -15.31 7.00
C LYS A 137 11.82 -16.64 6.34
N GLN A 138 10.86 -17.31 5.70
CA GLN A 138 11.11 -18.55 4.95
C GLN A 138 11.99 -18.33 3.71
N TYR A 139 12.09 -17.10 3.24
CA TYR A 139 12.90 -16.69 2.07
C TYR A 139 14.20 -15.98 2.47
N GLY A 140 14.66 -16.14 3.72
CA GLY A 140 15.94 -15.62 4.20
C GLY A 140 15.90 -14.23 4.86
N MET A 141 14.72 -13.60 4.97
CA MET A 141 14.56 -12.33 5.71
C MET A 141 14.35 -12.58 7.22
N GLY A 142 15.29 -13.29 7.85
CA GLY A 142 15.15 -13.78 9.23
C GLY A 142 15.46 -12.78 10.34
N ALA A 143 15.95 -11.58 10.01
CA ALA A 143 16.40 -10.57 10.98
C ALA A 143 15.32 -9.53 11.35
N THR A 144 14.05 -9.79 11.03
CA THR A 144 12.95 -8.90 11.39
C THR A 144 12.72 -8.95 12.90
N PRO A 145 12.78 -7.82 13.63
CA PRO A 145 12.61 -7.81 15.07
C PRO A 145 11.15 -8.03 15.48
N SER A 146 10.96 -8.60 16.68
CA SER A 146 9.65 -8.73 17.33
C SER A 146 9.27 -7.41 17.99
N TYR A 147 8.04 -6.92 17.78
CA TYR A 147 7.56 -5.71 18.45
C TYR A 147 7.38 -5.90 19.96
N HIS A 148 7.39 -7.14 20.44
CA HIS A 148 7.23 -7.47 21.85
C HIS A 148 8.49 -7.25 22.68
N ASP A 149 9.64 -7.06 22.02
CA ASP A 149 10.90 -6.74 22.69
C ASP A 149 10.79 -5.43 23.49
N ASP A 150 11.28 -5.42 24.73
CA ASP A 150 11.24 -4.26 25.66
C ASP A 150 11.82 -2.98 25.05
N ARG A 151 12.87 -3.14 24.23
CA ARG A 151 13.49 -2.05 23.47
C ARG A 151 12.50 -1.40 22.51
N LEU A 152 11.69 -2.18 21.79
CA LEU A 152 10.71 -1.67 20.83
C LEU A 152 9.42 -1.20 21.50
N ARG A 153 9.06 -1.78 22.64
CA ARG A 153 7.96 -1.27 23.48
C ARG A 153 8.27 0.11 24.05
N SER A 154 9.52 0.36 24.45
CA SER A 154 9.95 1.64 25.03
C SER A 154 10.28 2.74 24.01
N THR A 155 10.50 2.37 22.73
CA THR A 155 10.79 3.29 21.61
C THR A 155 9.65 4.31 21.46
N PRO A 156 9.90 5.63 21.34
CA PRO A 156 8.86 6.63 21.09
C PRO A 156 8.10 6.41 19.79
N GLU A 157 6.82 6.79 19.74
CA GLU A 157 5.98 6.66 18.55
C GLU A 157 6.56 7.41 17.34
N GLY A 158 7.18 8.57 17.57
CA GLY A 158 7.87 9.36 16.56
C GLY A 158 9.02 8.62 15.88
N ASP A 159 9.77 7.79 16.61
CA ASP A 159 10.85 6.97 16.04
C ASP A 159 10.30 5.83 15.18
N ILE A 160 9.16 5.25 15.56
CA ILE A 160 8.46 4.26 14.76
C ILE A 160 7.93 4.92 13.49
N PHE A 161 7.35 6.12 13.60
CA PHE A 161 6.91 6.92 12.45
C PHE A 161 8.06 7.22 11.49
N HIS A 162 9.21 7.65 12.02
CA HIS A 162 10.41 7.88 11.21
C HIS A 162 10.88 6.60 10.53
N THR A 163 10.90 5.47 11.24
CA THR A 163 11.28 4.16 10.68
C THR A 163 10.37 3.76 9.50
N ILE A 164 9.05 3.97 9.60
CA ILE A 164 8.12 3.70 8.49
C ILE A 164 8.38 4.68 7.32
N THR A 165 8.71 5.93 7.64
CA THR A 165 8.87 7.01 6.65
C THR A 165 10.19 6.92 5.89
N ALA A 166 11.31 6.71 6.56
CA ALA A 166 12.65 6.73 5.97
C ALA A 166 13.22 5.33 5.75
N GLY A 167 12.67 4.30 6.39
CA GLY A 167 13.29 2.99 6.50
C GLY A 167 14.31 2.91 7.64
N LYS A 168 14.81 1.71 7.93
CA LYS A 168 15.86 1.46 8.93
C LYS A 168 16.58 0.13 8.65
N GLY A 169 17.90 0.19 8.49
CA GLY A 169 18.69 -1.00 8.14
C GLY A 169 18.19 -1.62 6.83
N ASN A 170 17.73 -2.88 6.89
CA ASN A 170 17.19 -3.59 5.73
C ASN A 170 15.70 -3.27 5.44
N MET A 171 15.02 -2.54 6.32
CA MET A 171 13.65 -2.10 6.08
C MET A 171 13.67 -0.85 5.20
N LEU A 172 13.10 -0.95 3.99
CA LEU A 172 12.93 0.18 3.08
C LEU A 172 11.86 1.17 3.57
N SER A 173 11.87 2.37 3.00
CA SER A 173 10.82 3.37 3.23
C SER A 173 9.46 2.87 2.72
N TYR A 174 8.40 3.23 3.46
CA TYR A 174 7.00 3.07 3.06
C TYR A 174 6.32 4.41 2.82
N ALA A 175 7.08 5.51 2.66
CA ALA A 175 6.51 6.85 2.54
C ALA A 175 5.63 7.04 1.30
N ASP A 176 5.91 6.29 0.23
CA ASP A 176 5.16 6.27 -1.02
C ASP A 176 3.90 5.40 -0.98
N LYS A 177 3.80 4.49 0.01
CA LYS A 177 2.65 3.57 0.17
C LYS A 177 1.69 3.97 1.28
N LEU A 178 2.19 4.66 2.30
CA LEU A 178 1.43 5.06 3.48
C LEU A 178 1.40 6.59 3.60
N GLU A 179 0.21 7.18 3.56
CA GLU A 179 0.02 8.56 3.98
C GLU A 179 0.36 8.74 5.47
N PRO A 180 0.78 9.93 5.93
CA PRO A 180 1.12 10.17 7.34
C PRO A 180 0.07 9.67 8.34
N ALA A 181 -1.22 9.92 8.07
CA ALA A 181 -2.31 9.44 8.92
C ALA A 181 -2.38 7.90 8.98
N ASP A 182 -2.12 7.20 7.86
CA ASP A 182 -2.07 5.73 7.84
C ASP A 182 -0.86 5.21 8.62
N ARG A 183 0.28 5.93 8.64
CA ARG A 183 1.44 5.56 9.47
C ARG A 183 1.10 5.64 10.95
N TRP A 184 0.42 6.69 11.39
CA TRP A 184 -0.07 6.81 12.76
C TRP A 184 -1.10 5.73 13.11
N ALA A 185 -2.00 5.38 12.19
CA ALA A 185 -2.94 4.28 12.38
C ALA A 185 -2.22 2.93 12.56
N VAL A 186 -1.20 2.65 11.74
CA VAL A 186 -0.35 1.46 11.88
C VAL A 186 0.36 1.46 13.24
N ILE A 187 0.91 2.59 13.67
CA ILE A 187 1.57 2.71 14.99
C ILE A 187 0.58 2.43 16.12
N ALA A 188 -0.65 2.96 16.05
CA ALA A 188 -1.70 2.65 17.02
C ALA A 188 -1.99 1.14 17.09
N TYR A 189 -2.07 0.48 15.93
CA TYR A 189 -2.25 -0.97 15.88
C TYR A 189 -1.04 -1.75 16.42
N VAL A 190 0.18 -1.31 16.14
CA VAL A 190 1.40 -1.90 16.72
C VAL A 190 1.40 -1.77 18.25
N ARG A 191 0.99 -0.62 18.80
CA ARG A 191 0.81 -0.44 20.25
C ARG A 191 -0.26 -1.37 20.81
N ALA A 192 -1.37 -1.57 20.09
CA ALA A 192 -2.40 -2.53 20.48
C ALA A 192 -1.86 -3.97 20.50
N LEU A 193 -1.07 -4.38 19.50
CA LEU A 193 -0.41 -5.69 19.47
C LEU A 193 0.54 -5.88 20.67
N GLN A 194 1.37 -4.88 20.96
CA GLN A 194 2.27 -4.90 22.12
C GLN A 194 1.48 -5.06 23.43
N ARG A 195 0.37 -4.33 23.58
CA ARG A 195 -0.49 -4.42 24.77
C ARG A 195 -1.24 -5.74 24.85
N ALA A 196 -1.66 -6.32 23.72
CA ALA A 196 -2.37 -7.60 23.68
C ALA A 196 -1.51 -8.75 24.21
N GLN A 197 -0.19 -8.74 23.96
CA GLN A 197 0.72 -9.78 24.41
C GLN A 197 1.00 -9.73 25.92
N THR A 198 0.99 -8.54 26.52
CA THR A 198 1.31 -8.34 27.95
C THR A 198 0.10 -7.98 28.79
N GLY A 199 -1.09 -7.94 28.18
CA GLY A 199 -2.32 -7.50 28.83
C GLY A 199 -2.79 -8.51 29.87
N THR A 200 -3.33 -7.99 30.96
CA THR A 200 -3.92 -8.79 32.04
C THR A 200 -5.44 -8.61 32.06
N SER A 201 -6.17 -9.46 32.79
CA SER A 201 -7.62 -9.29 32.96
C SER A 201 -8.00 -7.96 33.66
N ALA A 202 -7.05 -7.31 34.34
CA ALA A 202 -7.23 -5.99 34.94
C ALA A 202 -7.27 -4.86 33.89
N ASP A 203 -6.69 -5.07 32.70
CA ASP A 203 -6.68 -4.09 31.61
C ASP A 203 -8.02 -3.98 30.86
N VAL A 204 -8.91 -4.95 31.07
CA VAL A 204 -10.22 -5.04 30.43
C VAL A 204 -11.21 -4.15 31.17
N VAL A 205 -11.81 -3.20 30.45
CA VAL A 205 -12.86 -2.32 30.98
C VAL A 205 -14.02 -3.19 31.50
N PRO A 206 -14.62 -2.89 32.67
CA PRO A 206 -15.66 -3.74 33.29
C PRO A 206 -16.80 -4.14 32.34
N ALA A 207 -17.19 -3.24 31.43
CA ALA A 207 -18.23 -3.50 30.42
C ALA A 207 -17.93 -4.72 29.52
N HIS A 208 -16.65 -4.94 29.18
CA HIS A 208 -16.23 -6.00 28.25
C HIS A 208 -15.70 -7.26 28.96
N LYS A 209 -15.64 -7.29 30.29
CA LYS A 209 -15.16 -8.47 31.03
C LYS A 209 -16.03 -9.70 30.78
N SER A 210 -17.35 -9.50 30.76
CA SER A 210 -18.32 -10.59 30.55
C SER A 210 -18.20 -11.24 29.16
N GLU A 211 -17.91 -10.46 28.12
CA GLU A 211 -17.70 -10.93 26.74
C GLU A 211 -16.50 -11.89 26.64
N LEU A 212 -15.51 -11.72 27.51
CA LEU A 212 -14.28 -12.51 27.56
C LEU A 212 -14.31 -13.61 28.63
N GLY A 213 -15.45 -13.84 29.28
CA GLY A 213 -15.58 -14.82 30.37
C GLY A 213 -14.79 -14.46 31.64
N LEU A 214 -14.44 -13.17 31.80
CA LEU A 214 -13.74 -12.65 32.97
C LEU A 214 -14.75 -12.20 34.04
N LYS A 215 -14.42 -12.47 35.31
CA LYS A 215 -15.19 -12.00 36.47
C LYS A 215 -14.86 -10.54 36.82
#